data_AF-A1WMP0-F1
#
_entry.id   AF-A1WMP0-F1
#
_cell.length_a   1.000
_cell.length_b   1.000
_cell.length_c   1.000
_cell.angle_alpha   90.00
_cell.angle_beta   90.00
_cell.angle_gamma   90.00
#
_symmetry.space_group_name_H-M   'P 1'
#
loop_
_entity.id
_entity.type
_entity.pdbx_description
1 polymer ?
#
loop_
_entity_poly.entity_id
_entity_poly.type
_entity_poly.pdbx_seq_one_letter_code
_entity_poly.pdbx_strand_id
1 'polypeptide(L)'
;MTTDIHPLTILHLGLGSFHRAHQALYLHRLHALGERRWVLAGGNLRPDMQDSIAALQAQHGAYTLETVSARGERSYTWVESIRTVLPYTPDLAGLVALAVQPGTRIISFTVTEAGYYLDSRHQLNWAGAPDLHNDLQALRHGGAGSTIYGALTTLLRARSKAGAGAVTLLNCDNLRHNGERARSGLLQFVNALGDTALAAWIAAHTSSPNAMVDRITPRPTPEVVERVRQATGRNDPAALMGESFIQWVIEDRFANGRPAWERVGVELVESVAPYEEAKIRLLNATHSGIAWAGTLLGYRFIHEGTQHPAIRQMMFDYVTDDTIPVLSPSPLDLAAYRDVVLERFANPAIADTNQRVAMDGFSKIPGFIAPTIGERLARGQGIASVAMLPALFLAYLQRWHTGQIPYPYQDQAMDSDAAHAICAAADPVAAFAANRVLWGDLADDPRLAQALHGARQRVNRFTQEHSA
;
A
#
# COMPACT_ATOMS: atom_id res chain seq x y z
N MET A 1 -20.27 14.51 -38.05
CA MET A 1 -19.74 13.15 -38.17
C MET A 1 -18.83 12.89 -36.99
N THR A 2 -19.39 12.45 -35.87
CA THR A 2 -18.61 11.94 -34.75
C THR A 2 -18.16 10.54 -35.14
N THR A 3 -16.92 10.39 -35.58
CA THR A 3 -16.29 9.07 -35.66
C THR A 3 -16.45 8.43 -34.28
N ASP A 4 -17.15 7.30 -34.21
CA ASP A 4 -17.24 6.45 -33.02
C ASP A 4 -15.82 5.99 -32.67
N ILE A 5 -15.10 6.81 -31.90
CA ILE A 5 -13.82 6.40 -31.33
C ILE A 5 -14.21 5.49 -30.18
N HIS A 6 -14.14 4.18 -30.41
CA HIS A 6 -14.24 3.20 -29.33
C HIS A 6 -13.32 3.65 -28.17
N PRO A 7 -13.84 3.74 -26.94
CA PRO A 7 -13.06 4.21 -25.81
C PRO A 7 -11.88 3.27 -25.56
N LEU A 8 -10.77 3.84 -25.11
CA LEU A 8 -9.61 3.10 -24.66
C LEU A 8 -9.85 2.57 -23.25
N THR A 9 -9.40 1.35 -22.99
CA THR A 9 -9.70 0.64 -21.75
C THR A 9 -8.48 0.56 -20.85
N ILE A 10 -8.70 0.90 -19.58
CA ILE A 10 -7.86 0.45 -18.46
C ILE A 10 -8.57 -0.76 -17.85
N LEU A 11 -7.96 -1.93 -17.97
CA LEU A 11 -8.44 -3.14 -17.29
C LEU A 11 -7.86 -3.15 -15.87
N HIS A 12 -8.70 -3.13 -14.84
CA HIS A 12 -8.27 -3.18 -13.45
C HIS A 12 -8.53 -4.56 -12.84
N LEU A 13 -7.52 -5.14 -12.20
CA LEU A 13 -7.60 -6.41 -11.48
C LEU A 13 -7.69 -6.14 -9.97
N GLY A 14 -8.85 -6.44 -9.38
CA GLY A 14 -9.16 -6.21 -7.97
C GLY A 14 -9.93 -4.91 -7.74
N LEU A 15 -11.26 -4.94 -7.78
CA LEU A 15 -12.12 -3.75 -7.57
C LEU A 15 -12.32 -3.39 -6.10
N GLY A 16 -11.23 -3.38 -5.33
CA GLY A 16 -11.23 -3.05 -3.91
C GLY A 16 -11.54 -1.58 -3.62
N SER A 17 -11.70 -1.26 -2.33
CA SER A 17 -12.03 0.10 -1.88
C SER A 17 -10.97 1.13 -2.27
N PHE A 18 -9.69 0.79 -2.20
CA PHE A 18 -8.60 1.70 -2.56
C PHE A 18 -8.66 2.11 -4.04
N HIS A 19 -8.81 1.14 -4.95
CA HIS A 19 -8.97 1.43 -6.38
C HIS A 19 -10.11 2.42 -6.65
N ARG A 20 -11.26 2.16 -6.03
CA ARG A 20 -12.46 2.98 -6.15
C ARG A 20 -12.30 4.36 -5.50
N ALA A 21 -11.54 4.47 -4.41
CA ALA A 21 -11.22 5.76 -3.79
C ALA A 21 -10.11 6.53 -4.53
N HIS A 22 -9.33 5.88 -5.39
CA HIS A 22 -8.08 6.47 -5.89
C HIS A 22 -8.03 6.54 -7.43
N GLN A 23 -7.65 5.46 -8.11
CA GLN A 23 -7.46 5.51 -9.58
C GLN A 23 -8.78 5.79 -10.32
N ALA A 24 -9.88 5.18 -9.86
CA ALA A 24 -11.21 5.44 -10.42
C ALA A 24 -11.64 6.89 -10.23
N LEU A 25 -11.29 7.53 -9.11
CA LEU A 25 -11.60 8.93 -8.87
C LEU A 25 -10.79 9.86 -9.78
N TYR A 26 -9.49 9.60 -9.99
CA TYR A 26 -8.69 10.38 -10.94
C TYR A 26 -9.26 10.32 -12.36
N LEU A 27 -9.66 9.13 -12.83
CA LEU A 27 -10.31 9.02 -14.13
C LEU A 27 -11.67 9.74 -14.17
N HIS A 28 -12.45 9.66 -13.09
CA HIS A 28 -13.72 10.38 -12.99
C HIS A 28 -13.54 11.90 -13.04
N ARG A 29 -12.52 12.44 -12.37
CA ARG A 29 -12.15 13.86 -12.44
C ARG A 29 -11.80 14.27 -13.87
N LEU A 30 -11.10 13.42 -14.63
CA LEU A 30 -10.84 13.68 -16.06
C LEU A 30 -12.12 13.69 -16.89
N HIS A 31 -13.05 12.76 -16.63
CA HIS A 31 -14.34 12.75 -17.31
C HIS A 31 -15.14 14.02 -17.05
N ALA A 32 -15.03 14.60 -15.85
CA ALA A 32 -15.65 15.87 -15.50
C ALA A 32 -15.05 17.06 -16.28
N LEU A 33 -13.80 16.97 -16.73
CA LEU A 33 -13.17 17.93 -17.66
C LEU A 33 -13.51 17.66 -19.14
N GLY A 34 -14.37 16.69 -19.44
CA GLY A 34 -14.75 16.30 -20.80
C GLY A 34 -13.86 15.22 -21.44
N GLU A 35 -12.78 14.80 -20.78
CA GLU A 35 -11.85 13.79 -21.31
C GLU A 35 -12.40 12.37 -21.10
N ARG A 36 -13.25 11.91 -22.02
CA ARG A 36 -13.96 10.62 -21.93
C ARG A 36 -13.37 9.52 -22.80
N ARG A 37 -12.19 9.75 -23.41
CA ARG A 37 -11.52 8.78 -24.29
C ARG A 37 -11.14 7.49 -23.55
N TRP A 38 -10.85 7.55 -22.26
CA TRP A 38 -10.45 6.40 -21.44
C TRP A 38 -11.57 5.97 -20.51
N VAL A 39 -11.78 4.67 -20.35
CA VAL A 39 -12.75 4.07 -19.42
C VAL A 39 -12.09 2.99 -18.56
N LEU A 40 -12.64 2.74 -17.38
CA LEU A 40 -12.26 1.60 -16.55
C LEU A 40 -13.19 0.42 -16.78
N ALA A 41 -12.60 -0.75 -16.91
CA ALA A 41 -13.28 -2.03 -16.81
C ALA A 41 -12.51 -2.89 -15.80
N GLY A 42 -13.17 -3.76 -15.05
CA GLY A 42 -12.43 -4.58 -14.09
C GLY A 42 -13.25 -5.67 -13.42
N GLY A 43 -12.54 -6.51 -12.67
CA GLY A 43 -13.10 -7.62 -11.90
C GLY A 43 -12.05 -8.18 -10.94
N ASN A 44 -12.45 -9.13 -10.11
CA ASN A 44 -11.55 -9.75 -9.14
C ASN A 44 -10.89 -11.01 -9.69
N LEU A 45 -9.74 -11.37 -9.13
CA LEU A 45 -9.00 -12.60 -9.46
C LEU A 45 -9.43 -13.81 -8.63
N ARG A 46 -10.24 -13.58 -7.59
CA ARG A 46 -10.73 -14.58 -6.64
C ARG A 46 -12.23 -14.32 -6.39
N PRO A 47 -12.99 -15.29 -5.83
CA PRO A 47 -14.40 -15.10 -5.51
C PRO A 47 -14.59 -14.28 -4.21
N ASP A 48 -13.87 -13.18 -4.06
CA ASP A 48 -13.96 -12.27 -2.90
C ASP A 48 -14.92 -11.12 -3.18
N MET A 49 -15.40 -10.47 -2.11
CA MET A 49 -16.24 -9.26 -2.17
C MET A 49 -17.45 -9.35 -3.12
N GLN A 50 -18.08 -10.53 -3.23
CA GLN A 50 -19.13 -10.80 -4.21
C GLN A 50 -20.32 -9.82 -4.10
N ASP A 51 -20.72 -9.46 -2.87
CA ASP A 51 -21.79 -8.49 -2.65
C ASP A 51 -21.44 -7.10 -3.21
N SER A 52 -20.19 -6.66 -3.04
CA SER A 52 -19.71 -5.39 -3.59
C SER A 52 -19.65 -5.42 -5.12
N ILE A 53 -19.22 -6.55 -5.70
CA ILE A 53 -19.21 -6.73 -7.17
C ILE A 53 -20.64 -6.72 -7.70
N ALA A 54 -21.58 -7.44 -7.09
CA ALA A 54 -22.98 -7.46 -7.48
C ALA A 54 -23.63 -6.07 -7.38
N ALA A 55 -23.36 -5.32 -6.31
CA ALA A 55 -23.81 -3.95 -6.15
C ALA A 55 -23.27 -3.03 -7.27
N LEU A 56 -21.97 -3.11 -7.56
CA LEU A 56 -21.36 -2.35 -8.65
C LEU A 56 -21.96 -2.74 -10.01
N GLN A 57 -22.22 -4.02 -10.28
CA GLN A 57 -22.86 -4.47 -11.52
C GLN A 57 -24.28 -3.91 -11.66
N ALA A 58 -25.09 -3.98 -10.61
CA ALA A 58 -26.43 -3.42 -10.58
C ALA A 58 -26.44 -1.90 -10.80
N GLN A 59 -25.36 -1.22 -10.42
CA GLN A 59 -25.17 0.22 -10.58
C GLN A 59 -24.33 0.59 -11.82
N HIS A 60 -24.11 -0.33 -12.76
CA HIS A 60 -23.29 -0.11 -13.97
C HIS A 60 -21.87 0.44 -13.69
N GLY A 61 -21.26 0.00 -12.59
CA GLY A 61 -19.95 0.41 -12.10
C GLY A 61 -19.97 1.68 -11.24
N ALA A 62 -21.11 2.34 -11.10
CA ALA A 62 -21.21 3.57 -10.34
C ALA A 62 -21.34 3.31 -8.82
N TYR A 63 -20.87 4.26 -8.02
CA TYR A 63 -20.93 4.24 -6.55
C TYR A 63 -20.68 5.64 -5.98
N THR A 64 -20.99 5.82 -4.71
CA THR A 64 -20.82 7.05 -3.97
C THR A 64 -19.54 6.98 -3.14
N LEU A 65 -18.65 7.94 -3.35
CA LEU A 65 -17.48 8.16 -2.52
C LEU A 65 -17.76 9.31 -1.55
N GLU A 66 -17.80 9.01 -0.27
CA GLU A 66 -17.70 9.99 0.80
C GLU A 66 -16.23 10.41 0.97
N THR A 67 -15.92 11.69 0.76
CA THR A 67 -14.61 12.26 1.05
C THR A 67 -14.69 13.10 2.31
N VAL A 68 -13.80 12.87 3.27
CA VAL A 68 -13.77 13.59 4.55
C VAL A 68 -12.42 14.25 4.84
N SER A 69 -12.43 15.54 5.17
CA SER A 69 -11.22 16.30 5.54
C SER A 69 -10.85 16.08 7.00
N ALA A 70 -9.63 16.45 7.38
CA ALA A 70 -9.17 16.43 8.78
C ALA A 70 -10.01 17.33 9.71
N ARG A 71 -10.68 18.33 9.14
CA ARG A 71 -11.60 19.25 9.83
C ARG A 71 -13.03 18.72 9.93
N GLY A 72 -13.29 17.51 9.42
CA GLY A 72 -14.59 16.86 9.43
C GLY A 72 -15.55 17.30 8.31
N GLU A 73 -15.08 18.10 7.35
CA GLU A 73 -15.88 18.50 6.18
C GLU A 73 -16.09 17.27 5.29
N ARG A 74 -17.34 17.04 4.87
CA ARG A 74 -17.72 15.90 4.04
C ARG A 74 -18.24 16.36 2.69
N SER A 75 -17.82 15.66 1.63
CA SER A 75 -18.37 15.79 0.28
C SER A 75 -18.67 14.41 -0.28
N TYR A 76 -19.73 14.29 -1.07
CA TYR A 76 -20.17 13.02 -1.64
C TYR A 76 -20.09 13.09 -3.17
N THR A 77 -19.33 12.20 -3.79
CA THR A 77 -19.14 12.15 -5.24
C THR A 77 -19.75 10.89 -5.80
N TRP A 78 -20.61 11.03 -6.81
CA TRP A 78 -21.09 9.90 -7.62
C TRP A 78 -20.06 9.58 -8.69
N VAL A 79 -19.31 8.50 -8.48
CA VAL A 79 -18.22 8.11 -9.37
C VAL A 79 -18.74 7.16 -10.43
N GLU A 80 -18.45 7.47 -11.70
CA GLU A 80 -18.97 6.74 -12.88
C GLU A 80 -17.87 6.35 -13.88
N SER A 81 -16.61 6.37 -13.47
CA SER A 81 -15.48 6.09 -14.37
C SER A 81 -15.32 4.61 -14.71
N ILE A 82 -15.82 3.71 -13.85
CA ILE A 82 -15.92 2.27 -14.09
C ILE A 82 -17.16 2.03 -14.95
N ARG A 83 -16.97 1.56 -16.19
CA ARG A 83 -18.03 1.31 -17.18
C ARG A 83 -18.36 -0.17 -17.34
N THR A 84 -17.50 -1.06 -16.89
CA THR A 84 -17.71 -2.51 -17.01
C THR A 84 -17.19 -3.21 -15.77
N VAL A 85 -18.08 -3.98 -15.12
CA VAL A 85 -17.78 -4.76 -13.92
C VAL A 85 -17.99 -6.23 -14.26
N LEU A 86 -16.89 -6.97 -14.32
CA LEU A 86 -16.88 -8.38 -14.70
C LEU A 86 -17.18 -9.26 -13.48
N PRO A 87 -18.10 -10.24 -13.61
CA PRO A 87 -18.28 -11.25 -12.57
C PRO A 87 -17.01 -12.12 -12.49
N TYR A 88 -16.71 -12.63 -11.30
CA TYR A 88 -15.64 -13.60 -11.15
C TYR A 88 -16.01 -14.92 -11.83
N THR A 89 -15.06 -15.47 -12.58
CA THR A 89 -15.12 -16.82 -13.18
C THR A 89 -13.76 -17.48 -12.98
N PRO A 90 -13.66 -18.77 -12.59
CA PRO A 90 -12.38 -19.41 -12.33
C PRO A 90 -11.41 -19.45 -13.53
N ASP A 91 -11.92 -19.41 -14.76
CA ASP A 91 -11.13 -19.36 -15.99
C ASP A 91 -10.72 -17.94 -16.40
N LEU A 92 -11.15 -16.93 -15.65
CA LEU A 92 -10.96 -15.50 -15.93
C LEU A 92 -11.44 -15.07 -17.32
N ALA A 93 -12.43 -15.77 -17.91
CA ALA A 93 -12.82 -15.57 -19.32
C ALA A 93 -13.20 -14.12 -19.63
N GLY A 94 -13.93 -13.45 -18.73
CA GLY A 94 -14.29 -12.04 -18.89
C GLY A 94 -13.08 -11.10 -18.92
N LEU A 95 -12.08 -11.35 -18.06
CA LEU A 95 -10.86 -10.56 -18.01
C LEU A 95 -9.99 -10.80 -19.25
N VAL A 96 -9.89 -12.06 -19.69
CA VAL A 96 -9.19 -12.43 -20.94
C VAL A 96 -9.83 -11.73 -22.14
N ALA A 97 -11.16 -11.75 -22.25
CA ALA A 97 -11.88 -11.12 -23.35
C ALA A 97 -11.60 -9.61 -23.48
N LEU A 98 -11.36 -8.91 -22.37
CA LEU A 98 -10.93 -7.50 -22.39
C LEU A 98 -9.43 -7.35 -22.64
N ALA A 99 -8.59 -8.23 -22.06
CA ALA A 99 -7.14 -8.16 -22.19
C ALA A 99 -6.66 -8.37 -23.63
N VAL A 100 -7.41 -9.09 -24.46
CA VAL A 100 -7.10 -9.31 -25.89
C VAL A 100 -7.57 -8.20 -26.81
N GLN A 101 -8.24 -7.16 -26.30
CA GLN A 101 -8.67 -6.03 -27.13
C GLN A 101 -7.50 -5.07 -27.39
N PRO A 102 -7.25 -4.64 -28.63
CA PRO A 102 -6.25 -3.59 -28.92
C PRO A 102 -6.55 -2.25 -28.23
N GLY A 103 -7.82 -2.00 -27.92
CA GLY A 103 -8.26 -0.84 -27.14
C GLY A 103 -7.88 -0.89 -25.66
N THR A 104 -7.58 -2.07 -25.10
CA THR A 104 -7.03 -2.23 -23.75
C THR A 104 -5.54 -1.93 -23.78
N ARG A 105 -5.12 -0.85 -23.13
CA ARG A 105 -3.75 -0.33 -23.22
C ARG A 105 -3.02 -0.29 -21.89
N ILE A 106 -3.77 -0.38 -20.78
CA ILE A 106 -3.24 -0.51 -19.43
C ILE A 106 -3.99 -1.66 -18.74
N ILE A 107 -3.24 -2.57 -18.15
CA ILE A 107 -3.72 -3.52 -17.14
C ILE A 107 -3.17 -3.03 -15.80
N SER A 108 -4.04 -2.52 -14.95
CA SER A 108 -3.70 -2.04 -13.61
C SER A 108 -4.20 -3.01 -12.54
N PHE A 109 -3.61 -2.99 -11.35
CA PHE A 109 -4.00 -3.94 -10.30
C PHE A 109 -3.72 -3.43 -8.90
N THR A 110 -4.58 -3.86 -7.96
CA THR A 110 -4.39 -3.75 -6.51
C THR A 110 -4.71 -5.10 -5.86
N VAL A 111 -3.68 -5.85 -5.49
CA VAL A 111 -3.78 -7.20 -4.91
C VAL A 111 -3.24 -7.29 -3.49
N THR A 112 -2.91 -6.16 -2.87
CA THR A 112 -2.21 -6.02 -1.59
C THR A 112 -0.77 -6.52 -1.61
N GLU A 113 0.04 -6.10 -0.64
CA GLU A 113 1.47 -6.44 -0.54
C GLU A 113 1.70 -7.96 -0.45
N ALA A 114 0.82 -8.69 0.22
CA ALA A 114 0.90 -10.16 0.33
C ALA A 114 0.66 -10.87 -1.01
N GLY A 115 -0.01 -10.22 -1.96
CA GLY A 115 -0.33 -10.77 -3.28
C GLY A 115 0.88 -11.00 -4.19
N TYR A 116 2.06 -10.50 -3.83
CA TYR A 116 3.28 -10.60 -4.64
C TYR A 116 4.15 -11.81 -4.27
N TYR A 117 3.90 -12.50 -3.15
CA TYR A 117 4.61 -13.72 -2.74
C TYR A 117 6.15 -13.62 -2.85
N LEU A 118 6.72 -12.42 -2.60
CA LEU A 118 8.16 -12.18 -2.68
C LEU A 118 8.80 -12.36 -1.31
N ASP A 119 9.98 -12.99 -1.27
CA ASP A 119 10.85 -12.98 -0.10
C ASP A 119 11.59 -11.64 0.06
N SER A 120 12.41 -11.55 1.11
CA SER A 120 13.22 -10.35 1.39
C SER A 120 14.29 -10.05 0.32
N ARG A 121 14.60 -11.02 -0.56
CA ARG A 121 15.51 -10.90 -1.71
C ARG A 121 14.76 -10.67 -3.03
N HIS A 122 13.45 -10.37 -2.94
CA HIS A 122 12.58 -10.14 -4.08
C HIS A 122 12.49 -11.33 -5.04
N GLN A 123 12.68 -12.55 -4.53
CA GLN A 123 12.44 -13.79 -5.24
C GLN A 123 11.06 -14.33 -4.87
N LEU A 124 10.41 -15.04 -5.78
CA LEU A 124 9.19 -15.77 -5.46
C LEU A 124 9.46 -16.79 -4.35
N ASN A 125 8.72 -16.68 -3.24
CA ASN A 125 8.80 -17.59 -2.12
C ASN A 125 8.08 -18.90 -2.44
N TRP A 126 8.70 -19.75 -3.27
CA TRP A 126 8.13 -21.05 -3.65
C TRP A 126 7.84 -21.92 -2.42
N ALA A 127 8.78 -22.01 -1.48
CA ALA A 127 8.65 -22.88 -0.31
C ALA A 127 7.41 -22.56 0.55
N GLY A 128 7.07 -21.28 0.69
CA GLY A 128 5.95 -20.82 1.51
C GLY A 128 4.63 -20.53 0.77
N ALA A 129 4.57 -20.73 -0.55
CA ALA A 129 3.43 -20.30 -1.36
C ALA A 129 2.80 -21.45 -2.17
N PRO A 130 1.85 -22.20 -1.58
CA PRO A 130 1.07 -23.22 -2.29
C PRO A 130 0.30 -22.65 -3.49
N ASP A 131 -0.19 -21.42 -3.41
CA ASP A 131 -0.95 -20.77 -4.48
C ASP A 131 -0.12 -20.62 -5.77
N LEU A 132 1.18 -20.31 -5.67
CA LEU A 132 2.06 -20.21 -6.85
C LEU A 132 2.20 -21.57 -7.54
N HIS A 133 2.32 -22.66 -6.76
CA HIS A 133 2.41 -24.02 -7.28
C HIS A 133 1.10 -24.45 -7.94
N ASN A 134 -0.03 -24.14 -7.31
CA ASN A 134 -1.37 -24.42 -7.85
C ASN A 134 -1.56 -23.71 -9.20
N ASP A 135 -1.18 -22.44 -9.31
CA ASP A 135 -1.25 -21.69 -10.56
C ASP A 135 -0.33 -22.27 -11.64
N LEU A 136 0.90 -22.67 -11.30
CA LEU A 136 1.80 -23.35 -12.25
C LEU A 136 1.16 -24.63 -12.79
N GLN A 137 0.57 -25.45 -11.92
CA GLN A 137 -0.09 -26.68 -12.34
C GLN A 137 -1.31 -26.38 -13.21
N ALA A 138 -2.17 -25.44 -12.80
CA ALA A 138 -3.34 -25.04 -13.58
C ALA A 138 -2.94 -24.58 -15.00
N LEU A 139 -1.94 -23.70 -15.11
CA LEU A 139 -1.47 -23.18 -16.39
C LEU A 139 -0.83 -24.25 -17.29
N ARG A 140 -0.13 -25.24 -16.72
CA ARG A 140 0.41 -26.39 -17.48
C ARG A 140 -0.69 -27.25 -18.09
N HIS A 141 -1.85 -27.33 -17.44
CA HIS A 141 -3.03 -28.06 -17.93
C HIS A 141 -3.98 -27.18 -18.77
N GLY A 142 -3.58 -25.96 -19.12
CA GLY A 142 -4.37 -25.05 -19.95
C GLY A 142 -5.45 -24.27 -19.20
N GLY A 143 -5.49 -24.33 -17.86
CA GLY A 143 -6.34 -23.51 -17.01
C GLY A 143 -5.77 -22.11 -16.76
N ALA A 144 -6.49 -21.32 -15.96
CA ALA A 144 -6.07 -19.99 -15.50
C ALA A 144 -5.47 -20.05 -14.08
N GLY A 145 -4.57 -19.12 -13.76
CA GLY A 145 -4.08 -18.91 -12.39
C GLY A 145 -4.86 -17.84 -11.63
N SER A 146 -4.87 -17.94 -10.30
CA SER A 146 -5.61 -17.08 -9.37
C SER A 146 -4.75 -16.05 -8.63
N THR A 147 -3.44 -16.26 -8.56
CA THR A 147 -2.47 -15.26 -8.11
C THR A 147 -2.29 -14.18 -9.18
N ILE A 148 -1.73 -13.03 -8.81
CA ILE A 148 -1.48 -11.97 -9.79
C ILE A 148 -0.57 -12.44 -10.94
N TYR A 149 0.43 -13.30 -10.66
CA TYR A 149 1.32 -13.81 -11.69
C TYR A 149 0.65 -14.84 -12.58
N GLY A 150 -0.16 -15.74 -12.00
CA GLY A 150 -0.95 -16.70 -12.77
C GLY A 150 -1.96 -16.01 -13.66
N ALA A 151 -2.70 -15.04 -13.14
CA ALA A 151 -3.67 -14.25 -13.89
C ALA A 151 -3.02 -13.43 -15.02
N LEU A 152 -1.94 -12.67 -14.71
CA LEU A 152 -1.22 -11.92 -15.74
C LEU A 152 -0.64 -12.85 -16.81
N THR A 153 -0.13 -14.03 -16.44
CA THR A 153 0.34 -15.04 -17.40
C THR A 153 -0.80 -15.48 -18.33
N THR A 154 -1.99 -15.79 -17.78
CA THR A 154 -3.20 -16.13 -18.57
C THR A 154 -3.55 -15.02 -19.56
N LEU A 155 -3.68 -13.79 -19.07
CA LEU A 155 -4.10 -12.63 -19.86
C LEU A 155 -3.08 -12.27 -20.96
N LEU A 156 -1.80 -12.22 -20.62
CA LEU A 156 -0.74 -11.82 -21.55
C LEU A 156 -0.45 -12.91 -22.58
N ARG A 157 -0.57 -14.20 -22.23
CA ARG A 157 -0.51 -15.29 -23.20
C ARG A 157 -1.63 -15.18 -24.24
N ALA A 158 -2.86 -14.94 -23.79
CA ALA A 158 -3.99 -14.73 -24.69
C ALA A 158 -3.78 -13.49 -25.58
N ARG A 159 -3.32 -12.38 -24.99
CA ARG A 159 -3.04 -11.13 -25.72
C ARG A 159 -1.95 -11.29 -26.79
N SER A 160 -0.87 -11.98 -26.45
CA SER A 160 0.23 -12.29 -27.37
C SER A 160 -0.27 -13.11 -28.56
N LYS A 161 -1.02 -14.19 -28.31
CA LYS A 161 -1.63 -15.02 -29.38
C LYS A 161 -2.60 -14.25 -30.26
N ALA A 162 -3.36 -13.31 -29.69
CA ALA A 162 -4.30 -12.47 -30.43
C ALA A 162 -3.63 -11.34 -31.23
N GLY A 163 -2.32 -11.11 -31.06
CA GLY A 163 -1.62 -10.02 -31.74
C GLY A 163 -2.11 -8.62 -31.34
N ALA A 164 -2.66 -8.46 -30.13
CA ALA A 164 -3.33 -7.22 -29.71
C ALA A 164 -2.38 -6.06 -29.30
N GLY A 165 -1.08 -6.23 -29.52
CA GLY A 165 -0.06 -5.19 -29.32
C GLY A 165 0.37 -4.96 -27.88
N ALA A 166 1.18 -3.93 -27.68
CA ALA A 166 1.79 -3.60 -26.39
C ALA A 166 0.77 -3.15 -25.33
N VAL A 167 1.10 -3.38 -24.06
CA VAL A 167 0.25 -3.04 -22.90
C VAL A 167 1.09 -2.64 -21.69
N THR A 168 0.63 -1.65 -20.93
CA THR A 168 1.28 -1.26 -19.66
C THR A 168 0.74 -2.12 -18.52
N LEU A 169 1.62 -2.61 -17.65
CA LEU A 169 1.27 -3.25 -16.38
C LEU A 169 1.47 -2.24 -15.24
N LEU A 170 0.38 -1.63 -14.77
CA LEU A 170 0.44 -0.54 -13.79
C LEU A 170 0.09 -1.06 -12.39
N ASN A 171 1.12 -1.28 -11.59
CA ASN A 171 0.96 -1.66 -10.19
C ASN A 171 0.49 -0.45 -9.36
N CYS A 172 -0.61 -0.60 -8.62
CA CYS A 172 -1.16 0.42 -7.75
C CYS A 172 -1.20 -0.02 -6.28
N ASP A 173 -0.42 -1.03 -5.89
CA ASP A 173 -0.22 -1.41 -4.48
C ASP A 173 0.92 -0.61 -3.83
N ASN A 174 0.87 -0.55 -2.50
CA ASN A 174 1.82 0.15 -1.65
C ASN A 174 3.11 -0.66 -1.43
N LEU A 175 3.86 -0.89 -2.50
CA LEU A 175 5.14 -1.59 -2.50
C LEU A 175 6.23 -0.65 -3.05
N ARG A 176 7.44 -0.67 -2.49
CA ARG A 176 8.59 0.03 -3.10
C ARG A 176 8.88 -0.54 -4.48
N HIS A 177 9.19 0.29 -5.46
CA HIS A 177 9.50 -0.16 -6.83
C HIS A 177 8.45 -1.16 -7.35
N ASN A 178 7.17 -0.85 -7.13
CA ASN A 178 6.09 -1.81 -7.32
C ASN A 178 5.97 -2.34 -8.77
N GLY A 179 6.27 -1.52 -9.77
CA GLY A 179 6.30 -1.90 -11.18
C GLY A 179 7.41 -2.89 -11.48
N GLU A 180 8.63 -2.60 -11.02
CA GLU A 180 9.80 -3.48 -11.18
C GLU A 180 9.63 -4.80 -10.44
N ARG A 181 9.14 -4.77 -9.20
CA ARG A 181 8.91 -5.97 -8.39
C ARG A 181 7.85 -6.88 -9.00
N ALA A 182 6.73 -6.30 -9.45
CA ALA A 182 5.68 -7.06 -10.14
C ALA A 182 6.22 -7.69 -11.44
N ARG A 183 6.99 -6.94 -12.23
CA ARG A 183 7.58 -7.44 -13.48
C ARG A 183 8.61 -8.54 -13.23
N SER A 184 9.47 -8.37 -12.23
CA SER A 184 10.47 -9.37 -11.83
C SER A 184 9.80 -10.66 -11.39
N GLY A 185 8.82 -10.58 -10.47
CA GLY A 185 8.05 -11.74 -10.03
C GLY A 185 7.31 -12.44 -11.17
N LEU A 186 6.72 -11.67 -12.09
CA LEU A 186 6.06 -12.23 -13.28
C LEU A 186 7.05 -13.01 -14.16
N LEU A 187 8.23 -12.45 -14.43
CA LEU A 187 9.25 -13.14 -15.23
C LEU A 187 9.78 -14.39 -14.52
N GLN A 188 9.99 -14.35 -13.21
CA GLN A 188 10.36 -15.54 -12.43
C GLN A 188 9.29 -16.64 -12.55
N PHE A 189 8.02 -16.28 -12.44
CA PHE A 189 6.89 -17.20 -12.55
C PHE A 189 6.81 -17.82 -13.95
N VAL A 190 6.88 -17.00 -15.01
CA VAL A 190 6.83 -17.46 -16.41
C VAL A 190 8.05 -18.34 -16.76
N ASN A 191 9.22 -18.02 -16.21
CA ASN A 191 10.41 -18.86 -16.37
C ASN A 191 10.25 -20.21 -15.67
N ALA A 192 9.70 -20.25 -14.45
CA ALA A 192 9.39 -21.50 -13.75
C ALA A 192 8.33 -22.35 -14.48
N LEU A 193 7.44 -21.70 -15.22
CA LEU A 193 6.48 -22.36 -16.12
C LEU A 193 7.13 -22.96 -17.37
N GLY A 194 8.32 -22.47 -17.77
CA GLY A 194 9.04 -22.89 -18.97
C GLY A 194 8.58 -22.21 -20.26
N ASP A 195 7.78 -21.13 -20.16
CA ASP A 195 7.21 -20.43 -21.33
C ASP A 195 8.14 -19.30 -21.82
N THR A 196 9.24 -19.69 -22.45
CA THR A 196 10.30 -18.76 -22.92
C THR A 196 9.81 -17.78 -23.97
N ALA A 197 8.87 -18.20 -24.83
CA ALA A 197 8.25 -17.35 -25.84
C ALA A 197 7.43 -16.23 -25.18
N LEU A 198 6.64 -16.54 -24.15
CA LEU A 198 5.91 -15.54 -23.40
C LEU A 198 6.84 -14.60 -22.62
N ALA A 199 7.90 -15.12 -21.99
CA ALA A 199 8.87 -14.29 -21.29
C ALA A 199 9.51 -13.25 -22.22
N ALA A 200 9.93 -13.67 -23.43
CA ALA A 200 10.46 -12.77 -24.45
C ALA A 200 9.41 -11.75 -24.92
N TRP A 201 8.16 -12.18 -25.10
CA TRP A 201 7.07 -11.29 -25.47
C TRP A 201 6.80 -10.22 -24.41
N ILE A 202 6.72 -10.61 -23.13
CA ILE A 202 6.53 -9.70 -21.99
C ILE A 202 7.67 -8.67 -21.96
N ALA A 203 8.92 -9.13 -22.12
CA ALA A 203 10.08 -8.25 -22.11
C ALA A 203 10.01 -7.17 -23.21
N ALA A 204 9.53 -7.52 -24.40
CA ALA A 204 9.48 -6.63 -25.56
C ALA A 204 8.21 -5.77 -25.67
N HIS A 205 7.07 -6.23 -25.15
CA HIS A 205 5.75 -5.61 -25.42
C HIS A 205 5.05 -5.05 -24.19
N THR A 206 5.70 -5.09 -23.02
CA THR A 206 5.14 -4.51 -21.79
C THR A 206 6.06 -3.46 -21.18
N SER A 207 5.45 -2.45 -20.56
CA SER A 207 6.12 -1.58 -19.60
C SER A 207 5.50 -1.77 -18.22
N SER A 208 6.26 -1.50 -17.16
CA SER A 208 5.81 -1.61 -15.77
C SER A 208 6.33 -0.43 -14.98
N PRO A 209 5.78 0.78 -15.18
CA PRO A 209 6.20 1.96 -14.43
C PRO A 209 5.97 1.74 -12.94
N ASN A 210 6.90 2.18 -12.11
CA ASN A 210 6.67 2.26 -10.68
C ASN A 210 5.73 3.44 -10.38
N ALA A 211 4.95 3.31 -9.31
CA ALA A 211 4.02 4.32 -8.87
C ALA A 211 3.95 4.39 -7.35
N MET A 212 3.90 5.60 -6.82
CA MET A 212 3.58 5.85 -5.42
C MET A 212 2.12 6.25 -5.35
N VAL A 213 1.34 5.49 -4.58
CA VAL A 213 -0.08 5.72 -4.35
C VAL A 213 -0.31 6.06 -2.88
N ASP A 214 -1.13 7.06 -2.61
CA ASP A 214 -1.45 7.47 -1.24
C ASP A 214 -2.87 8.04 -1.11
N ARG A 215 -3.67 7.37 -0.29
CA ARG A 215 -4.97 7.81 0.22
C ARG A 215 -5.46 6.84 1.29
N ILE A 216 -5.64 7.30 2.52
CA ILE A 216 -6.22 6.49 3.58
C ILE A 216 -7.69 6.20 3.24
N THR A 217 -7.97 4.92 3.02
CA THR A 217 -9.27 4.40 2.60
C THR A 217 -9.62 3.21 3.50
N PRO A 218 -10.33 3.43 4.62
CA PRO A 218 -10.73 2.35 5.51
C PRO A 218 -11.64 1.33 4.81
N ARG A 219 -11.80 0.15 5.43
CA ARG A 219 -12.82 -0.79 4.98
C ARG A 219 -14.20 -0.14 5.14
N PRO A 220 -15.07 -0.19 4.12
CA PRO A 220 -16.42 0.34 4.23
C PRO A 220 -17.15 -0.35 5.38
N THR A 221 -17.93 0.43 6.13
CA THR A 221 -18.79 -0.06 7.19
C THR A 221 -20.25 0.26 6.85
N PRO A 222 -21.24 -0.45 7.42
CA PRO A 222 -22.66 -0.17 7.19
C PRO A 222 -23.04 1.30 7.47
N GLU A 223 -22.35 1.95 8.41
CA GLU A 223 -22.56 3.37 8.73
C GLU A 223 -22.21 4.31 7.56
N VAL A 224 -21.29 3.93 6.68
CA VAL A 224 -20.97 4.73 5.48
C VAL A 224 -22.17 4.78 4.54
N VAL A 225 -22.82 3.63 4.30
CA VAL A 225 -24.02 3.53 3.44
C VAL A 225 -25.15 4.39 4.01
N GLU A 226 -25.36 4.33 5.33
CA GLU A 226 -26.40 5.13 5.99
C GLU A 226 -26.11 6.64 5.92
N ARG A 227 -24.85 7.07 6.13
CA ARG A 227 -24.47 8.48 5.94
C ARG A 227 -24.67 8.96 4.51
N VAL A 228 -24.29 8.15 3.53
CA VAL A 228 -24.53 8.45 2.10
C VAL A 228 -26.02 8.59 1.82
N ARG A 229 -26.85 7.69 2.34
CA ARG A 229 -28.30 7.74 2.18
C ARG A 229 -28.89 9.01 2.80
N GLN A 230 -28.47 9.38 4.00
CA GLN A 230 -28.91 10.60 4.68
C GLN A 230 -28.50 11.87 3.93
N ALA A 231 -27.26 11.92 3.40
CA ALA A 231 -26.74 13.11 2.75
C ALA A 231 -27.20 13.29 1.28
N THR A 232 -27.46 12.19 0.57
CA THR A 232 -27.70 12.21 -0.88
C THR A 232 -29.06 11.66 -1.31
N GLY A 233 -29.78 10.99 -0.41
CA GLY A 233 -31.01 10.25 -0.72
C GLY A 233 -30.78 8.90 -1.41
N ARG A 234 -29.53 8.53 -1.74
CA ARG A 234 -29.22 7.28 -2.45
C ARG A 234 -28.96 6.13 -1.48
N ASN A 235 -29.67 5.04 -1.64
CA ASN A 235 -29.30 3.77 -1.02
C ASN A 235 -28.24 3.08 -1.88
N ASP A 236 -26.98 3.21 -1.48
CA ASP A 236 -25.83 2.75 -2.26
C ASP A 236 -25.02 1.70 -1.49
N PRO A 237 -25.29 0.39 -1.69
CA PRO A 237 -24.54 -0.68 -1.03
C PRO A 237 -23.07 -0.76 -1.47
N ALA A 238 -22.68 -0.08 -2.55
CA ALA A 238 -21.30 0.05 -2.98
C ALA A 238 -20.61 1.31 -2.41
N ALA A 239 -21.29 2.11 -1.58
CA ALA A 239 -20.70 3.31 -1.00
C ALA A 239 -19.43 3.01 -0.19
N LEU A 240 -18.47 3.92 -0.28
CA LEU A 240 -17.24 3.85 0.51
C LEU A 240 -16.79 5.25 0.92
N MET A 241 -15.80 5.30 1.82
CA MET A 241 -15.24 6.55 2.30
C MET A 241 -13.72 6.59 2.16
N GLY A 242 -13.16 7.78 2.01
CA GLY A 242 -11.72 8.04 2.06
C GLY A 242 -11.41 9.44 2.57
N GLU A 243 -10.19 9.67 3.05
CA GLU A 243 -9.76 11.03 3.43
C GLU A 243 -9.74 11.99 2.22
N SER A 244 -9.67 13.29 2.46
CA SER A 244 -9.56 14.31 1.40
C SER A 244 -8.20 14.32 0.71
N PHE A 245 -7.12 13.99 1.42
CA PHE A 245 -5.80 13.87 0.81
C PHE A 245 -5.77 12.72 -0.20
N ILE A 246 -5.16 12.97 -1.35
CA ILE A 246 -4.96 11.97 -2.38
C ILE A 246 -3.72 12.36 -3.19
N GLN A 247 -2.81 11.40 -3.38
CA GLN A 247 -1.62 11.59 -4.19
C GLN A 247 -1.36 10.36 -5.05
N TRP A 248 -0.94 10.60 -6.29
CA TRP A 248 -0.51 9.56 -7.21
C TRP A 248 0.67 10.09 -8.02
N VAL A 249 1.82 9.44 -7.85
CA VAL A 249 3.05 9.73 -8.58
C VAL A 249 3.35 8.51 -9.44
N ILE A 250 3.58 8.71 -10.73
CA ILE A 250 3.83 7.61 -11.66
C ILE A 250 5.03 7.96 -12.53
N GLU A 251 5.91 7.00 -12.74
CA GLU A 251 6.92 7.13 -13.77
C GLU A 251 6.27 7.16 -15.16
N ASP A 252 6.61 8.16 -15.99
CA ASP A 252 5.96 8.33 -17.30
C ASP A 252 6.48 7.35 -18.36
N ARG A 253 6.29 6.04 -18.13
CA ARG A 253 6.79 4.94 -18.95
C ARG A 253 5.66 3.99 -19.36
N PHE A 254 4.81 4.43 -20.27
CA PHE A 254 3.64 3.70 -20.76
C PHE A 254 3.85 3.11 -22.16
N ALA A 255 3.54 1.82 -22.33
CA ALA A 255 3.79 1.11 -23.58
C ALA A 255 2.86 1.53 -24.73
N ASN A 256 1.69 2.08 -24.43
CA ASN A 256 0.66 2.39 -25.44
C ASN A 256 -0.19 3.61 -25.04
N GLY A 257 0.45 4.65 -24.51
CA GLY A 257 -0.21 5.85 -24.01
C GLY A 257 -0.96 5.65 -22.69
N ARG A 258 -1.48 6.74 -22.16
CA ARG A 258 -2.20 6.82 -20.87
C ARG A 258 -3.24 7.95 -20.88
N PRO A 259 -4.14 8.03 -19.90
CA PRO A 259 -4.92 9.23 -19.65
C PRO A 259 -4.01 10.42 -19.29
N ALA A 260 -4.49 11.64 -19.57
CA ALA A 260 -3.83 12.89 -19.22
C ALA A 260 -4.03 13.24 -17.73
N TRP A 261 -3.71 12.28 -16.86
CA TRP A 261 -3.94 12.36 -15.41
C TRP A 261 -3.26 13.55 -14.73
N GLU A 262 -2.22 14.13 -15.33
CA GLU A 262 -1.58 15.36 -14.88
C GLU A 262 -2.57 16.53 -14.75
N ARG A 263 -3.62 16.55 -15.58
CA ARG A 263 -4.65 17.60 -15.57
C ARG A 263 -5.55 17.56 -14.34
N VAL A 264 -5.48 16.49 -13.56
CA VAL A 264 -6.29 16.28 -12.34
C VAL A 264 -5.43 15.93 -11.13
N GLY A 265 -4.14 16.29 -11.17
CA GLY A 265 -3.24 16.26 -10.03
C GLY A 265 -2.45 14.96 -9.83
N VAL A 266 -2.34 14.09 -10.84
CA VAL A 266 -1.34 13.01 -10.83
C VAL A 266 0.01 13.58 -11.24
N GLU A 267 1.08 13.22 -10.53
CA GLU A 267 2.43 13.67 -10.82
C GLU A 267 3.11 12.64 -11.73
N LEU A 268 3.43 13.06 -12.96
CA LEU A 268 4.16 12.24 -13.92
C LEU A 268 5.64 12.63 -13.83
N VAL A 269 6.48 11.67 -13.44
CA VAL A 269 7.88 11.91 -13.08
C VAL A 269 8.81 10.97 -13.85
N GLU A 270 10.10 11.28 -13.83
CA GLU A 270 11.12 10.37 -14.37
C GLU A 270 11.37 9.19 -13.43
N SER A 271 11.45 9.46 -12.12
CA SER A 271 11.69 8.47 -11.07
C SER A 271 10.80 8.72 -9.86
N VAL A 272 10.14 7.66 -9.40
CA VAL A 272 9.27 7.70 -8.21
C VAL A 272 10.05 7.51 -6.90
N ALA A 273 11.32 7.07 -6.97
CA ALA A 273 12.08 6.67 -5.80
C ALA A 273 12.13 7.73 -4.67
N PRO A 274 12.34 9.03 -4.95
CA PRO A 274 12.31 10.05 -3.89
C PRO A 274 10.96 10.16 -3.18
N TYR A 275 9.86 9.96 -3.91
CA TYR A 275 8.50 10.02 -3.38
C TYR A 275 8.17 8.78 -2.55
N GLU A 276 8.61 7.60 -2.97
CA GLU A 276 8.47 6.37 -2.19
C GLU A 276 9.27 6.44 -0.89
N GLU A 277 10.53 6.90 -0.94
CA GLU A 277 11.35 7.09 0.27
C GLU A 277 10.71 8.10 1.23
N ALA A 278 10.23 9.23 0.71
CA ALA A 278 9.55 10.23 1.51
C ALA A 278 8.28 9.65 2.16
N LYS A 279 7.40 9.01 1.39
CA LYS A 279 6.19 8.38 1.94
C LYS A 279 6.55 7.34 3.01
N ILE A 280 7.48 6.45 2.74
CA ILE A 280 7.74 5.34 3.66
C ILE A 280 8.36 5.82 4.96
N ARG A 281 9.29 6.76 4.91
CA ARG A 281 9.98 7.25 6.11
C ARG A 281 9.20 8.36 6.83
N LEU A 282 8.48 9.24 6.14
CA LEU A 282 7.72 10.31 6.79
C LEU A 282 6.31 9.90 7.15
N LEU A 283 5.64 9.07 6.35
CA LEU A 283 4.27 8.61 6.60
C LEU A 283 4.27 7.26 7.32
N ASN A 284 4.78 6.19 6.70
CA ASN A 284 4.58 4.83 7.24
C ASN A 284 5.32 4.60 8.57
N ALA A 285 6.56 5.09 8.71
CA ALA A 285 7.32 4.99 9.96
C ALA A 285 6.66 5.80 11.10
N THR A 286 6.26 7.04 10.81
CA THR A 286 5.52 7.90 11.74
C THR A 286 4.21 7.23 12.18
N HIS A 287 3.46 6.65 11.24
CA HIS A 287 2.21 5.95 11.55
C HIS A 287 2.42 4.81 12.54
N SER A 288 3.50 4.05 12.35
CA SER A 288 3.90 2.94 13.22
C SER A 288 4.26 3.45 14.62
N GLY A 289 5.03 4.53 14.70
CA GLY A 289 5.37 5.19 15.97
C GLY A 289 4.14 5.68 16.75
N ILE A 290 3.17 6.30 16.06
CA ILE A 290 1.91 6.75 16.67
C ILE A 290 1.08 5.57 17.16
N ALA A 291 0.96 4.49 16.37
CA ALA A 291 0.23 3.29 16.77
C ALA A 291 0.81 2.62 18.01
N TRP A 292 2.15 2.48 18.09
CA TRP A 292 2.80 1.90 19.25
C TRP A 292 2.65 2.80 20.48
N ALA A 293 2.94 4.10 20.36
CA ALA A 293 2.78 5.05 21.46
C ALA A 293 1.32 5.17 21.93
N GLY A 294 0.38 5.25 21.00
CA GLY A 294 -1.05 5.33 21.29
C GLY A 294 -1.55 4.09 22.01
N THR A 295 -1.13 2.89 21.58
CA THR A 295 -1.48 1.65 22.30
C THR A 295 -0.89 1.63 23.70
N LEU A 296 0.34 2.14 23.89
CA LEU A 296 0.96 2.23 25.20
C LEU A 296 0.20 3.19 26.15
N LEU A 297 -0.54 4.16 25.63
CA LEU A 297 -1.40 5.04 26.42
C LEU A 297 -2.88 4.60 26.49
N GLY A 298 -3.22 3.45 25.88
CA GLY A 298 -4.59 2.94 25.88
C GLY A 298 -5.52 3.56 24.83
N TYR A 299 -4.98 4.36 23.90
CA TYR A 299 -5.75 4.86 22.76
C TYR A 299 -6.10 3.74 21.79
N ARG A 300 -7.28 3.84 21.18
CA ARG A 300 -7.81 2.87 20.21
C ARG A 300 -7.49 3.29 18.78
N PHE A 301 -7.49 4.59 18.51
CA PHE A 301 -7.38 5.15 17.17
C PHE A 301 -6.13 6.02 17.00
N ILE A 302 -5.66 6.12 15.76
CA ILE A 302 -4.47 6.89 15.39
C ILE A 302 -4.64 8.38 15.69
N HIS A 303 -5.84 8.92 15.46
CA HIS A 303 -6.10 10.34 15.71
C HIS A 303 -5.98 10.72 17.18
N GLU A 304 -6.38 9.84 18.10
CA GLU A 304 -6.25 10.06 19.55
C GLU A 304 -4.76 10.20 19.92
N GLY A 305 -3.93 9.28 19.44
CA GLY A 305 -2.47 9.35 19.62
C GLY A 305 -1.85 10.57 18.95
N THR A 306 -2.30 10.93 17.74
CA THR A 306 -1.75 12.08 16.99
C THR A 306 -2.11 13.43 17.62
N GLN A 307 -3.26 13.51 18.29
CA GLN A 307 -3.71 14.71 19.01
C GLN A 307 -3.01 14.86 20.37
N HIS A 308 -2.43 13.78 20.91
CA HIS A 308 -1.65 13.84 22.14
C HIS A 308 -0.32 14.60 21.92
N PRO A 309 -0.06 15.74 22.62
CA PRO A 309 1.07 16.62 22.32
C PRO A 309 2.44 15.91 22.33
N ALA A 310 2.70 15.04 23.31
CA ALA A 310 3.99 14.35 23.40
C ALA A 310 4.21 13.34 22.26
N ILE A 311 3.16 12.63 21.81
CA ILE A 311 3.26 11.68 20.69
C ILE A 311 3.49 12.47 19.40
N ARG A 312 2.71 13.54 19.18
CA ARG A 312 2.88 14.41 18.03
C ARG A 312 4.29 14.98 17.94
N GLN A 313 4.84 15.47 19.06
CA GLN A 313 6.19 16.02 19.11
C GLN A 313 7.25 14.95 18.83
N MET A 314 7.16 13.76 19.43
CA MET A 314 8.10 12.67 19.14
C MET A 314 8.18 12.33 17.65
N MET A 315 7.04 12.33 16.96
CA MET A 315 6.98 12.04 15.52
C MET A 315 7.48 13.22 14.68
N PHE A 316 7.16 14.45 15.09
CA PHE A 316 7.67 15.66 14.46
C PHE A 316 9.21 15.70 14.54
N ASP A 317 9.78 15.43 15.72
CA ASP A 317 11.23 15.41 15.96
C ASP A 317 11.90 14.30 15.13
N TYR A 318 11.34 13.09 15.12
CA TYR A 318 11.84 12.00 14.28
C TYR A 318 11.98 12.43 12.81
N VAL A 319 10.93 13.01 12.24
CA VAL A 319 10.96 13.42 10.84
C VAL A 319 11.95 14.56 10.62
N THR A 320 11.93 15.56 11.50
CA THR A 320 12.72 16.79 11.37
C THR A 320 14.21 16.55 11.56
N ASP A 321 14.59 15.83 12.61
CA ASP A 321 15.97 15.69 13.05
C ASP A 321 16.72 14.61 12.26
N ASP A 322 16.02 13.53 11.90
CA ASP A 322 16.65 12.32 11.41
C ASP A 322 16.27 11.96 9.96
N THR A 323 15.00 12.09 9.59
CA THR A 323 14.54 11.66 8.25
C THR A 323 14.78 12.71 7.16
N ILE A 324 14.44 13.98 7.40
CA ILE A 324 14.66 15.05 6.41
C ILE A 324 16.14 15.17 6.01
N PRO A 325 17.11 15.14 6.93
CA PRO A 325 18.51 15.27 6.54
C PRO A 325 19.04 14.12 5.70
N VAL A 326 18.51 12.90 5.86
CA VAL A 326 18.96 11.76 5.03
C VAL A 326 18.38 11.76 3.63
N LEU A 327 17.15 12.25 3.49
CA LEU A 327 16.47 12.38 2.19
C LEU A 327 16.79 13.69 1.44
N SER A 328 17.56 14.59 2.04
CA SER A 328 17.95 15.85 1.40
C SER A 328 19.21 15.68 0.53
N PRO A 329 19.27 16.29 -0.67
CA PRO A 329 18.21 17.07 -1.32
C PRO A 329 17.07 16.20 -1.85
N SER A 330 15.83 16.73 -1.82
CA SER A 330 14.61 16.05 -2.28
C SER A 330 13.83 16.95 -3.24
N PRO A 331 13.15 16.40 -4.27
CA PRO A 331 12.21 17.16 -5.09
C PRO A 331 10.94 17.55 -4.33
N LEU A 332 10.66 16.92 -3.18
CA LEU A 332 9.54 17.27 -2.30
C LEU A 332 9.97 18.29 -1.25
N ASP A 333 9.05 19.20 -0.89
CA ASP A 333 9.13 19.90 0.39
C ASP A 333 8.80 18.92 1.52
N LEU A 334 9.84 18.30 2.08
CA LEU A 334 9.69 17.28 3.11
C LEU A 334 9.15 17.84 4.43
N ALA A 335 9.39 19.12 4.74
CA ALA A 335 8.87 19.75 5.94
C ALA A 335 7.36 19.98 5.81
N ALA A 336 6.91 20.50 4.65
CA ALA A 336 5.49 20.60 4.36
C ALA A 336 4.82 19.21 4.32
N TYR A 337 5.47 18.21 3.73
CA TYR A 337 4.95 16.84 3.68
C TYR A 337 4.78 16.22 5.08
N ARG A 338 5.75 16.43 5.99
CA ARG A 338 5.64 16.05 7.42
C ARG A 338 4.38 16.66 8.05
N ASP A 339 4.17 17.95 7.86
CA ASP A 339 3.07 18.68 8.50
C ASP A 339 1.72 18.17 7.98
N VAL A 340 1.62 17.93 6.66
CA VAL A 340 0.46 17.29 6.04
C VAL A 340 0.22 15.89 6.60
N VAL A 341 1.24 15.05 6.74
CA VAL A 341 1.11 13.70 7.34
C VAL A 341 0.54 13.77 8.76
N LEU A 342 1.09 14.65 9.60
CA LEU A 342 0.63 14.81 10.98
C LEU A 342 -0.78 15.43 11.08
N GLU A 343 -1.21 16.24 10.11
CA GLU A 343 -2.59 16.73 10.02
C GLU A 343 -3.54 15.59 9.60
N ARG A 344 -3.16 14.78 8.62
CA ARG A 344 -3.96 13.64 8.13
C ARG A 344 -4.21 12.61 9.24
N PHE A 345 -3.18 12.25 10.00
CA PHE A 345 -3.32 11.30 11.10
C PHE A 345 -4.19 11.83 12.25
N ALA A 346 -4.33 13.15 12.40
CA ALA A 346 -5.20 13.75 13.40
C ALA A 346 -6.70 13.74 13.03
N ASN A 347 -7.08 13.22 11.86
CA ASN A 347 -8.46 13.18 11.37
C ASN A 347 -9.31 12.12 12.11
N PRO A 348 -10.27 12.52 12.97
CA PRO A 348 -11.08 11.56 13.73
C PRO A 348 -12.08 10.79 12.85
N ALA A 349 -12.46 11.34 11.69
CA ALA A 349 -13.48 10.74 10.82
C ALA A 349 -13.01 9.46 10.12
N ILE A 350 -11.68 9.25 10.04
CA ILE A 350 -11.10 8.04 9.46
C ILE A 350 -11.25 6.86 10.43
N ALA A 351 -11.20 7.10 11.74
CA ALA A 351 -11.27 6.09 12.79
C ALA A 351 -10.29 4.90 12.54
N ASP A 352 -9.09 5.22 12.06
CA ASP A 352 -8.04 4.22 11.82
C ASP A 352 -7.54 3.62 13.14
N THR A 353 -7.52 2.30 13.28
CA THR A 353 -7.23 1.66 14.57
C THR A 353 -5.74 1.44 14.79
N ASN A 354 -5.30 1.63 16.02
CA ASN A 354 -3.93 1.30 16.43
C ASN A 354 -3.63 -0.17 16.18
N GLN A 355 -4.59 -1.09 16.37
CA GLN A 355 -4.41 -2.52 16.06
C GLN A 355 -3.98 -2.77 14.61
N ARG A 356 -4.68 -2.15 13.65
CA ARG A 356 -4.40 -2.33 12.22
C ARG A 356 -3.03 -1.78 11.84
N VAL A 357 -2.58 -0.72 12.51
CA VAL A 357 -1.34 -0.02 12.18
C VAL A 357 -0.15 -0.56 12.98
N ALA A 358 -0.36 -1.11 14.18
CA ALA A 358 0.71 -1.64 15.03
C ALA A 358 1.26 -2.99 14.54
N MET A 359 0.47 -3.77 13.81
CA MET A 359 0.83 -5.09 13.26
C MET A 359 2.10 -5.07 12.39
N ASP A 360 2.73 -6.23 12.15
CA ASP A 360 3.91 -6.40 11.27
C ASP A 360 5.12 -5.52 11.63
N GLY A 361 5.43 -5.37 12.92
CA GLY A 361 6.56 -4.57 13.39
C GLY A 361 7.92 -5.09 12.92
N PHE A 362 8.06 -6.42 12.81
CA PHE A 362 9.26 -7.08 12.28
C PHE A 362 9.48 -6.85 10.79
N SER A 363 8.42 -6.54 10.02
CA SER A 363 8.55 -6.10 8.63
C SER A 363 8.80 -4.59 8.53
N LYS A 364 8.20 -3.81 9.44
CA LYS A 364 8.24 -2.35 9.42
C LYS A 364 9.58 -1.76 9.87
N ILE A 365 10.23 -2.35 10.87
CA ILE A 365 11.53 -1.84 11.32
C ILE A 365 12.58 -1.91 10.21
N PRO A 366 12.85 -3.07 9.57
CA PRO A 366 13.80 -3.15 8.46
C PRO A 366 13.41 -2.29 7.27
N GLY A 367 12.11 -2.24 6.93
CA GLY A 367 11.65 -1.58 5.72
C GLY A 367 11.51 -0.05 5.84
N PHE A 368 11.17 0.46 7.02
CA PHE A 368 10.77 1.86 7.21
C PHE A 368 11.75 2.64 8.10
N ILE A 369 12.32 2.01 9.15
CA ILE A 369 13.04 2.72 10.22
C ILE A 369 14.56 2.51 10.11
N ALA A 370 15.00 1.27 9.95
CA ALA A 370 16.42 0.92 9.85
C ALA A 370 17.20 1.69 8.76
N PRO A 371 16.63 2.00 7.57
CA PRO A 371 17.33 2.78 6.56
C PRO A 371 17.72 4.19 7.03
N THR A 372 16.83 4.89 7.75
CA THR A 372 17.17 6.21 8.34
C THR A 372 18.31 6.09 9.34
N ILE A 373 18.28 5.08 10.21
CA ILE A 373 19.36 4.83 11.19
C ILE A 373 20.68 4.57 10.47
N GLY A 374 20.70 3.65 9.51
CA GLY A 374 21.92 3.26 8.80
C GLY A 374 22.55 4.43 8.04
N GLU A 375 21.75 5.22 7.32
CA GLU A 375 22.24 6.38 6.58
C GLU A 375 22.79 7.48 7.49
N ARG A 376 22.18 7.69 8.66
CA ARG A 376 22.70 8.66 9.64
C ARG A 376 23.99 8.21 10.29
N LEU A 377 24.06 6.96 10.71
CA LEU A 377 25.28 6.39 11.30
C LEU A 377 26.44 6.38 10.29
N ALA A 378 26.17 6.12 9.01
CA ALA A 378 27.14 6.22 7.92
C ALA A 378 27.65 7.65 7.70
N ARG A 379 26.81 8.66 7.96
CA ARG A 379 27.18 10.09 7.91
C ARG A 379 27.81 10.60 9.23
N GLY A 380 28.02 9.74 10.23
CA GLY A 380 28.55 10.14 11.54
C GLY A 380 27.58 10.98 12.37
N GLN A 381 26.29 10.90 12.09
CA GLN A 381 25.27 11.72 12.70
C GLN A 381 24.50 10.98 13.81
N GLY A 382 23.90 11.74 14.74
CA GLY A 382 23.08 11.19 15.82
C GLY A 382 21.77 10.56 15.31
N ILE A 383 21.20 9.63 16.10
CA ILE A 383 19.97 8.87 15.79
C ILE A 383 18.95 8.91 16.94
N ALA A 384 19.01 9.96 17.76
CA ALA A 384 18.29 10.01 19.04
C ALA A 384 16.76 10.10 18.87
N SER A 385 16.28 10.75 17.81
CA SER A 385 14.84 10.92 17.56
C SER A 385 14.26 9.68 16.88
N VAL A 386 14.95 9.11 15.89
CA VAL A 386 14.56 7.86 15.21
C VAL A 386 14.62 6.66 16.15
N ALA A 387 15.52 6.62 17.13
CA ALA A 387 15.58 5.54 18.12
C ALA A 387 14.33 5.46 19.02
N MET A 388 13.51 6.52 19.10
CA MET A 388 12.24 6.48 19.83
C MET A 388 11.25 5.48 19.24
N LEU A 389 11.16 5.39 17.91
CA LEU A 389 10.21 4.49 17.22
C LEU A 389 10.44 3.00 17.59
N PRO A 390 11.63 2.42 17.40
CA PRO A 390 11.90 1.03 17.79
C PRO A 390 11.86 0.83 19.32
N ALA A 391 12.19 1.84 20.14
CA ALA A 391 12.03 1.75 21.58
C ALA A 391 10.54 1.70 22.01
N LEU A 392 9.66 2.42 21.32
CA LEU A 392 8.20 2.31 21.49
C LEU A 392 7.72 0.91 21.10
N PHE A 393 8.22 0.36 19.99
CA PHE A 393 7.90 -1.00 19.59
C PHE A 393 8.37 -2.05 20.60
N LEU A 394 9.59 -1.93 21.14
CA LEU A 394 10.07 -2.83 22.18
C LEU A 394 9.19 -2.77 23.44
N ALA A 395 8.79 -1.57 23.87
CA ALA A 395 7.87 -1.42 24.99
C ALA A 395 6.49 -2.03 24.68
N TYR A 396 6.01 -1.90 23.45
CA TYR A 396 4.80 -2.56 22.95
C TYR A 396 4.93 -4.09 23.01
N LEU A 397 6.03 -4.66 22.52
CA LEU A 397 6.31 -6.10 22.56
C LEU A 397 6.39 -6.62 23.99
N GLN A 398 6.96 -5.85 24.92
CA GLN A 398 7.00 -6.23 26.33
C GLN A 398 5.59 -6.30 26.94
N ARG A 399 4.67 -5.40 26.57
CA ARG A 399 3.26 -5.52 26.97
C ARG A 399 2.54 -6.68 26.27
N TRP A 400 2.88 -6.96 25.02
CA TRP A 400 2.36 -8.13 24.33
C TRP A 400 2.78 -9.43 25.02
N HIS A 401 4.06 -9.53 25.39
CA HIS A 401 4.62 -10.68 26.10
C HIS A 401 3.93 -10.96 27.44
N THR A 402 3.50 -9.92 28.16
CA THR A 402 2.77 -10.05 29.43
C THR A 402 1.25 -10.09 29.28
N GLY A 403 0.72 -10.11 28.04
CA GLY A 403 -0.73 -10.14 27.77
C GLY A 403 -1.47 -8.82 28.08
N GLN A 404 -0.75 -7.70 28.10
CA GLN A 404 -1.26 -6.37 28.47
C GLN A 404 -1.66 -5.50 27.26
N ILE A 405 -1.62 -6.03 26.04
CA ILE A 405 -2.20 -5.34 24.87
C ILE A 405 -3.67 -5.73 24.69
N PRO A 406 -4.57 -4.81 24.27
CA PRO A 406 -6.02 -5.04 24.27
C PRO A 406 -6.55 -5.84 23.07
N TYR A 407 -5.66 -6.36 22.22
CA TYR A 407 -6.02 -7.06 20.99
C TYR A 407 -4.91 -8.05 20.57
N PRO A 408 -5.21 -9.07 19.75
CA PRO A 408 -4.18 -9.96 19.21
C PRO A 408 -3.18 -9.18 18.35
N TYR A 409 -1.90 -9.33 18.66
CA TYR A 409 -0.83 -8.86 17.80
C TYR A 409 -0.66 -9.81 16.61
N GLN A 410 -0.54 -9.26 15.41
CA GLN A 410 -0.32 -10.00 14.17
C GLN A 410 0.99 -9.52 13.56
N ASP A 411 1.87 -10.44 13.24
CA ASP A 411 3.11 -10.13 12.53
C ASP A 411 3.52 -11.35 11.69
N GLN A 412 3.52 -11.19 10.37
CA GLN A 412 3.82 -12.29 9.45
C GLN A 412 5.32 -12.61 9.36
N ALA A 413 6.19 -11.66 9.72
CA ALA A 413 7.64 -11.82 9.64
C ALA A 413 8.27 -12.19 10.99
N MET A 414 7.50 -12.14 12.09
CA MET A 414 7.98 -12.43 13.42
C MET A 414 7.98 -13.92 13.73
N ASP A 415 9.11 -14.43 14.23
CA ASP A 415 9.15 -15.63 15.04
C ASP A 415 8.75 -15.27 16.48
N SER A 416 7.59 -15.76 16.91
CA SER A 416 7.02 -15.46 18.25
C SER A 416 7.91 -15.92 19.40
N ASP A 417 8.59 -17.06 19.27
CA ASP A 417 9.47 -17.57 20.32
C ASP A 417 10.71 -16.67 20.46
N ALA A 418 11.26 -16.25 19.33
CA ALA A 418 12.37 -15.29 19.31
C ALA A 418 11.96 -13.92 19.92
N ALA A 419 10.75 -13.44 19.62
CA ALA A 419 10.23 -12.19 20.19
C ALA A 419 10.02 -12.27 21.71
N HIS A 420 9.50 -13.40 22.21
CA HIS A 420 9.40 -13.64 23.65
C HIS A 420 10.79 -13.74 24.32
N ALA A 421 11.75 -14.39 23.67
CA ALA A 421 13.12 -14.47 24.18
C ALA A 421 13.79 -13.09 24.30
N ILE A 422 13.56 -12.18 23.34
CA ILE A 422 14.00 -10.78 23.44
C ILE A 422 13.39 -10.11 24.68
N CYS A 423 12.08 -10.27 24.89
CA CYS A 423 11.38 -9.63 26.01
C CYS A 423 11.83 -10.17 27.38
N ALA A 424 12.17 -11.46 27.46
CA ALA A 424 12.59 -12.15 28.68
C ALA A 424 14.10 -12.03 28.98
N ALA A 425 14.89 -11.45 28.06
CA ALA A 425 16.32 -11.28 28.27
C ALA A 425 16.63 -10.38 29.47
N ALA A 426 17.79 -10.59 30.12
CA ALA A 426 18.25 -9.74 31.22
C ALA A 426 18.42 -8.28 30.78
N ASP A 427 18.82 -8.08 29.53
CA ASP A 427 18.81 -6.79 28.85
C ASP A 427 18.01 -6.90 27.54
N PRO A 428 16.69 -6.60 27.57
CA PRO A 428 15.84 -6.66 26.40
C PRO A 428 16.27 -5.67 25.30
N VAL A 429 16.91 -4.55 25.66
CA VAL A 429 17.36 -3.56 24.69
C VAL A 429 18.55 -4.11 23.90
N ALA A 430 19.54 -4.69 24.58
CA ALA A 430 20.67 -5.33 23.93
C ALA A 430 20.25 -6.52 23.05
N ALA A 431 19.35 -7.38 23.55
CA ALA A 431 18.82 -8.51 22.78
C ALA A 431 18.07 -8.06 21.53
N PHE A 432 17.26 -7.00 21.66
CA PHE A 432 16.53 -6.41 20.55
C PHE A 432 17.45 -5.74 19.52
N ALA A 433 18.48 -5.02 19.97
CA ALA A 433 19.48 -4.38 19.10
C ALA A 433 20.33 -5.42 18.33
N ALA A 434 20.62 -6.57 18.93
CA ALA A 434 21.40 -7.64 18.31
C ALA A 434 20.57 -8.52 17.32
N ASN A 435 19.26 -8.30 17.21
CA ASN A 435 18.42 -9.12 16.34
C ASN A 435 18.65 -8.79 14.86
N ARG A 436 19.25 -9.74 14.11
CA ARG A 436 19.57 -9.55 12.69
C ARG A 436 18.36 -9.52 11.76
N VAL A 437 17.22 -10.09 12.15
CA VAL A 437 15.99 -9.98 11.35
C VAL A 437 15.52 -8.52 11.30
N LEU A 438 15.65 -7.80 12.42
CA LEU A 438 15.27 -6.40 12.54
C LEU A 438 16.30 -5.43 11.97
N TRP A 439 17.59 -5.72 12.15
CA TRP A 439 18.65 -4.72 11.95
C TRP A 439 19.68 -5.06 10.87
N GLY A 440 19.72 -6.30 10.37
CA GLY A 440 20.76 -6.74 9.44
C GLY A 440 22.15 -6.48 10.02
N ASP A 441 22.99 -5.76 9.26
CA ASP A 441 24.35 -5.40 9.66
C ASP A 441 24.39 -4.33 10.77
N LEU A 442 23.31 -3.54 10.96
CA LEU A 442 23.25 -2.55 12.04
C LEU A 442 23.23 -3.20 13.43
N ALA A 443 22.94 -4.51 13.52
CA ALA A 443 23.01 -5.27 14.76
C ALA A 443 24.42 -5.27 15.38
N ASP A 444 25.46 -5.06 14.57
CA ASP A 444 26.86 -5.05 15.01
C ASP A 444 27.36 -3.64 15.37
N ASP A 445 26.55 -2.58 15.17
CA ASP A 445 26.94 -1.20 15.48
C ASP A 445 26.59 -0.85 16.94
N PRO A 446 27.58 -0.63 17.83
CA PRO A 446 27.31 -0.34 19.24
C PRO A 446 26.53 0.97 19.46
N ARG A 447 26.56 1.89 18.49
CA ARG A 447 25.81 3.15 18.55
C ARG A 447 24.30 2.90 18.51
N LEU A 448 23.85 1.83 17.84
CA LEU A 448 22.43 1.43 17.83
C LEU A 448 21.96 1.06 19.22
N ALA A 449 22.64 0.12 19.89
CA ALA A 449 22.29 -0.31 21.23
C ALA A 449 22.31 0.86 22.23
N GLN A 450 23.34 1.71 22.17
CA GLN A 450 23.45 2.90 23.00
C GLN A 450 22.26 3.86 22.82
N ALA A 451 21.89 4.15 21.57
CA ALA A 451 20.76 5.02 21.27
C ALA A 451 19.42 4.41 21.74
N LEU A 452 19.23 3.10 21.57
CA LEU A 452 18.04 2.39 22.02
C LEU A 452 17.92 2.38 23.56
N HIS A 453 19.02 2.29 24.31
CA HIS A 453 18.99 2.44 25.76
C HIS A 453 18.53 3.83 26.19
N GLY A 454 19.08 4.89 25.56
CA GLY A 454 18.63 6.27 25.81
C GLY A 454 17.16 6.47 25.46
N ALA A 455 16.72 5.95 24.31
CA ALA A 455 15.33 6.00 23.90
C ALA A 455 14.41 5.21 24.84
N ARG A 456 14.82 4.05 25.35
CA ARG A 456 14.04 3.25 26.32
C ARG A 456 13.76 4.03 27.60
N GLN A 457 14.74 4.77 28.11
CA GLN A 457 14.54 5.65 29.28
C GLN A 457 13.51 6.74 29.01
N ARG A 458 13.58 7.37 27.82
CA ARG A 458 12.59 8.38 27.39
C ARG A 458 11.19 7.77 27.24
N VAL A 459 11.07 6.58 26.67
CA VAL A 459 9.79 5.85 26.54
C VAL A 459 9.22 5.51 27.93
N ASN A 460 10.04 5.04 28.88
CA ASN A 460 9.59 4.78 30.25
C ASN A 460 9.01 6.02 30.90
N ARG A 461 9.73 7.14 30.84
CA ARG A 461 9.27 8.42 31.36
C ARG A 461 7.95 8.85 30.69
N PHE A 462 7.91 8.81 29.36
CA PHE A 462 6.71 9.10 28.59
C PHE A 462 5.51 8.27 29.07
N THR A 463 5.67 6.96 29.23
CA THR A 463 4.56 6.11 29.72
C THR A 463 4.18 6.40 31.17
N GLN A 464 5.12 6.76 32.05
CA GLN A 464 4.83 7.09 33.45
C GLN A 464 4.09 8.43 33.58
N GLU A 465 4.47 9.43 32.79
CA GLU A 465 3.88 10.77 32.84
C GLU A 465 2.49 10.85 32.19
N HIS A 466 2.17 9.95 31.27
CA HIS A 466 0.98 10.06 30.41
C HIS A 466 0.03 8.85 30.48
N SER A 467 0.35 7.81 31.26
CA SER A 467 -0.64 6.76 31.55
C SER A 467 -1.66 7.32 32.55
N ALA A 468 -2.95 7.15 32.24
CA ALA A 468 -4.07 7.59 33.07
C ALA A 468 -4.18 6.80 34.39
#